data_AF-A0A1I2LL01-F1
#
_entry.id   AF-A0A1I2LL01-F1
#
_cell.length_a   1.000
_cell.length_b   1.000
_cell.length_c   1.000
_cell.angle_alpha   90.00
_cell.angle_beta   90.00
_cell.angle_gamma   90.00
#
_symmetry.space_group_name_H-M   'P 1'
#
loop_
_entity.id
_entity.type
_entity.pdbx_description
1 polymer ?
#
loop_
_entity_poly.entity_id
_entity_poly.type
_entity_poly.pdbx_seq_one_letter_code
_entity_poly.pdbx_strand_id
1 'polypeptide(L)'
;MELSITQEDAGHTAEGLPLFIFALCNRHGMEVRISTLGGAIARIQVPDRNGRLANVVHGAAPDCGIHLQPAPGRALHRLPWHAVPLVEDASVGLRLVSPGPQAVVATYVLDEASGLSLHCQAPAAAPATLCLRTVFNMAGEGDVFGQLLTVGAARIVPAGEHEQDVAGTRWDFLAPRPLAELPGQGRYLQGKDQRAGLSLQLLDPASGRLLAVATDAASLRLGLGDPATGLCCEPVLAAAGGSISLRFSAQG
;
A
#
# COMPACT_ATOMS: atom_id res chain seq x y z
N MET A 1 -19.81 -13.48 8.55
CA MET A 1 -19.40 -14.25 7.35
C MET A 1 -18.35 -15.27 7.76
N GLU A 2 -17.94 -16.16 6.86
CA GLU A 2 -16.80 -17.08 7.08
C GLU A 2 -15.52 -16.48 6.45
N LEU A 3 -14.36 -16.92 6.92
CA LEU A 3 -13.08 -16.65 6.26
C LEU A 3 -13.08 -17.33 4.90
N SER A 4 -12.76 -16.61 3.82
CA SER A 4 -12.75 -17.20 2.48
C SER A 4 -11.69 -16.62 1.56
N ILE A 5 -11.20 -17.45 0.65
CA ILE A 5 -10.36 -17.06 -0.47
C ILE A 5 -11.04 -17.52 -1.76
N THR A 6 -11.33 -16.60 -2.65
CA THR A 6 -11.82 -16.92 -4.00
C THR A 6 -10.82 -16.44 -5.05
N GLN A 7 -10.83 -17.11 -6.20
CA GLN A 7 -9.96 -16.81 -7.33
C GLN A 7 -10.82 -16.50 -8.56
N GLU A 8 -10.49 -15.43 -9.27
CA GLU A 8 -11.14 -14.97 -10.48
C GLU A 8 -10.10 -14.89 -11.62
N ASP A 9 -10.50 -15.29 -12.84
CA ASP A 9 -9.68 -15.11 -14.05
C ASP A 9 -9.57 -13.61 -14.39
N ALA A 10 -8.35 -13.13 -14.61
CA ALA A 10 -8.06 -11.74 -14.93
C ALA A 10 -7.40 -11.57 -16.31
N GLY A 11 -7.53 -12.57 -17.17
CA GLY A 11 -6.96 -12.62 -18.51
C GLY A 11 -5.54 -13.17 -18.54
N HIS A 12 -4.78 -12.73 -19.55
CA HIS A 12 -3.44 -13.24 -19.83
C HIS A 12 -2.49 -12.08 -20.15
N THR A 13 -1.20 -12.29 -19.93
CA THR A 13 -0.16 -11.36 -20.42
C THR A 13 -0.06 -11.41 -21.95
N ALA A 14 0.68 -10.47 -22.55
CA ALA A 14 0.96 -10.48 -23.99
C ALA A 14 1.64 -11.78 -24.45
N GLU A 15 2.38 -12.44 -23.55
CA GLU A 15 3.05 -13.72 -23.77
C GLU A 15 2.15 -14.93 -23.48
N GLY A 16 0.87 -14.73 -23.15
CA GLY A 16 -0.09 -15.80 -22.91
C GLY A 16 -0.02 -16.43 -21.51
N LEU A 17 0.64 -15.78 -20.54
CA LEU A 17 0.68 -16.28 -19.16
C LEU A 17 -0.60 -15.89 -18.41
N PRO A 18 -1.25 -16.79 -17.66
CA PRO A 18 -2.51 -16.50 -16.99
C PRO A 18 -2.33 -15.50 -15.83
N LEU A 19 -3.33 -14.65 -15.67
CA LEU A 19 -3.45 -13.68 -14.58
C LEU A 19 -4.71 -13.96 -13.76
N PHE A 20 -4.62 -13.74 -12.45
CA PHE A 20 -5.72 -13.99 -11.53
C PHE A 20 -5.86 -12.83 -10.55
N ILE A 21 -7.09 -12.67 -10.05
CA ILE A 21 -7.41 -11.84 -8.91
C ILE A 21 -7.88 -12.75 -7.78
N PHE A 22 -7.25 -12.65 -6.61
CA PHE A 22 -7.65 -13.36 -5.41
C PHE A 22 -8.41 -12.41 -4.48
N ALA A 23 -9.62 -12.77 -4.07
CA ALA A 23 -10.37 -12.04 -3.05
C ALA A 23 -10.20 -12.72 -1.70
N LEU A 24 -9.71 -11.97 -0.71
CA LEU A 24 -9.58 -12.35 0.69
C LEU A 24 -10.73 -11.69 1.45
N CYS A 25 -11.55 -12.48 2.14
CA CYS A 25 -12.66 -11.98 2.96
C CYS A 25 -12.49 -12.42 4.41
N ASN A 26 -12.62 -11.47 5.34
CA ASN A 26 -12.70 -11.79 6.77
C ASN A 26 -14.16 -11.90 7.25
N ARG A 27 -14.38 -12.37 8.48
CA ARG A 27 -15.75 -12.60 8.99
C ARG A 27 -16.55 -11.32 9.19
N HIS A 28 -15.84 -10.19 9.31
CA HIS A 28 -16.38 -8.84 9.43
C HIS A 28 -16.79 -8.22 8.09
N GLY A 29 -16.61 -8.93 6.97
CA GLY A 29 -17.05 -8.50 5.65
C GLY A 29 -16.10 -7.52 4.96
N MET A 30 -14.90 -7.31 5.49
CA MET A 30 -13.84 -6.62 4.76
C MET A 30 -13.32 -7.54 3.65
N GLU A 31 -13.19 -7.00 2.45
CA GLU A 31 -12.72 -7.70 1.27
C GLU A 31 -11.51 -6.99 0.67
N VAL A 32 -10.44 -7.75 0.46
CA VAL A 32 -9.21 -7.30 -0.23
C VAL A 32 -9.03 -8.14 -1.48
N ARG A 33 -8.92 -7.52 -2.64
CA ARG A 33 -8.54 -8.21 -3.89
C ARG A 33 -7.08 -7.93 -4.24
N ILE A 34 -6.33 -8.99 -4.54
CA ILE A 34 -4.90 -8.94 -4.89
C ILE A 34 -4.70 -9.57 -6.27
N SER A 35 -3.98 -8.87 -7.14
CA SER A 35 -3.64 -9.33 -8.48
C SER A 35 -2.35 -10.14 -8.48
N THR A 36 -2.31 -11.23 -9.25
CA THR A 36 -1.06 -11.92 -9.56
C THR A 36 -0.16 -11.11 -10.50
N LEU A 37 -0.69 -10.08 -11.17
CA LEU A 37 0.14 -9.13 -11.90
C LEU A 37 0.83 -8.19 -10.89
N GLY A 38 2.14 -8.37 -10.72
CA GLY A 38 2.97 -7.52 -9.87
C GLY A 38 2.66 -7.53 -8.38
N GLY A 39 1.77 -8.42 -7.93
CA GLY A 39 1.29 -8.45 -6.56
C GLY A 39 0.56 -7.18 -6.13
N ALA A 40 -0.14 -6.51 -7.04
CA ALA A 40 -0.85 -5.26 -6.76
C ALA A 40 -2.12 -5.51 -5.95
N ILE A 41 -2.41 -4.60 -5.00
CA ILE A 41 -3.72 -4.56 -4.34
C ILE A 41 -4.71 -3.91 -5.32
N ALA A 42 -5.63 -4.71 -5.85
CA ALA A 42 -6.58 -4.29 -6.87
C ALA A 42 -7.80 -3.57 -6.26
N ARG A 43 -8.24 -3.98 -5.07
CA ARG A 43 -9.42 -3.42 -4.39
C ARG A 43 -9.32 -3.65 -2.88
N ILE A 44 -9.83 -2.71 -2.10
CA ILE A 44 -10.08 -2.84 -0.66
C ILE A 44 -11.44 -2.24 -0.38
N GLN A 45 -12.41 -3.05 0.04
CA GLN A 45 -13.73 -2.56 0.46
C GLN A 45 -13.70 -2.15 1.93
N VAL A 46 -13.98 -0.88 2.20
CA VAL A 46 -13.98 -0.32 3.56
C VAL A 46 -15.32 0.35 3.86
N PRO A 47 -15.97 0.04 4.99
CA PRO A 47 -17.22 0.68 5.38
C PRO A 47 -16.98 2.12 5.84
N ASP A 48 -17.89 3.03 5.52
CA ASP A 48 -18.00 4.35 6.15
C ASP A 48 -18.65 4.26 7.54
N ARG A 49 -18.84 5.40 8.22
CA ARG A 49 -19.50 5.45 9.54
C ARG A 49 -20.92 4.92 9.58
N ASN A 50 -21.58 4.82 8.42
CA ASN A 50 -22.94 4.30 8.25
C ASN A 50 -22.94 2.85 7.73
N GLY A 51 -21.77 2.20 7.63
CA GLY A 51 -21.62 0.84 7.13
C GLY A 51 -21.61 0.71 5.60
N ARG A 52 -21.57 1.81 4.84
CA ARG A 52 -21.55 1.77 3.38
C ARG A 52 -20.14 1.50 2.87
N LEU A 53 -19.99 0.37 2.17
CA LEU A 53 -18.71 -0.03 1.58
C LEU A 53 -18.36 0.82 0.36
N ALA A 54 -17.08 1.18 0.23
CA ALA A 54 -16.50 1.63 -1.03
C ALA A 54 -15.09 1.06 -1.20
N ASN A 55 -14.67 0.95 -2.45
CA ASN A 55 -13.29 0.63 -2.79
C ASN A 55 -12.40 1.85 -2.53
N VAL A 56 -11.38 1.73 -1.68
CA VAL A 56 -10.51 2.85 -1.31
C VAL A 56 -9.12 2.84 -1.97
N VAL A 57 -8.89 1.95 -2.94
CA VAL A 57 -7.63 1.89 -3.70
C VAL A 57 -7.87 1.98 -5.20
N HIS A 58 -7.02 2.72 -5.90
CA HIS A 58 -6.98 2.75 -7.37
C HIS A 58 -6.00 1.70 -7.89
N GLY A 59 -6.27 0.42 -7.59
CA GLY A 59 -5.36 -0.69 -7.87
C GLY A 59 -5.17 -1.03 -9.36
N ALA A 60 -6.02 -0.50 -10.23
CA ALA A 60 -5.90 -0.63 -11.69
C ALA A 60 -5.00 0.46 -12.33
N ALA A 61 -4.52 1.42 -11.54
CA ALA A 61 -3.64 2.47 -12.07
C ALA A 61 -2.33 1.86 -12.61
N PRO A 62 -1.81 2.37 -13.74
CA PRO A 62 -0.55 1.90 -14.29
C PRO A 62 0.55 2.06 -13.23
N ASP A 63 1.38 1.02 -13.08
CA ASP A 63 2.49 0.94 -12.14
C ASP A 63 2.16 0.70 -10.65
N CYS A 64 0.92 0.37 -10.27
CA CYS A 64 0.66 -0.20 -8.94
C CYS A 64 1.29 -1.59 -8.79
N GLY A 65 1.64 -1.98 -7.56
CA GLY A 65 2.24 -3.26 -7.24
C GLY A 65 3.64 -3.16 -6.61
N ILE A 66 4.35 -4.28 -6.60
CA ILE A 66 5.64 -4.41 -5.93
C ILE A 66 6.78 -4.22 -6.93
N HIS A 67 7.60 -3.22 -6.65
CA HIS A 67 8.78 -2.86 -7.42
C HIS A 67 10.05 -3.32 -6.70
N LEU A 68 11.06 -3.67 -7.49
CA LEU A 68 12.42 -3.91 -7.03
C LEU A 68 13.33 -2.87 -7.68
N GLN A 69 14.10 -2.12 -6.90
CA GLN A 69 14.92 -1.01 -7.39
C GLN A 69 16.39 -1.16 -6.98
N PRO A 70 17.36 -1.10 -7.92
CA PRO A 70 17.15 -1.07 -9.37
C PRO A 70 16.53 -2.38 -9.86
N ALA A 71 15.74 -2.32 -10.95
CA ALA A 71 15.11 -3.52 -11.49
C ALA A 71 16.17 -4.45 -12.13
N PRO A 72 16.20 -5.76 -11.80
CA PRO A 72 17.15 -6.71 -12.38
C PRO A 72 16.71 -7.16 -13.80
N GLY A 73 16.32 -6.21 -14.66
CA GLY A 73 15.79 -6.47 -16.00
C GLY A 73 14.39 -5.91 -16.20
N ARG A 74 13.40 -6.78 -16.43
CA ARG A 74 11.99 -6.37 -16.63
C ARG A 74 11.40 -5.82 -15.33
N ALA A 75 10.48 -4.87 -15.49
CA ALA A 75 9.79 -4.25 -14.38
C ALA A 75 8.92 -5.29 -13.64
N LEU A 76 9.31 -5.65 -12.41
CA LEU A 76 8.75 -6.78 -11.65
C LEU A 76 7.24 -6.69 -11.44
N HIS A 77 6.73 -5.47 -11.27
CA HIS A 77 5.32 -5.15 -11.09
C HIS A 77 4.47 -5.38 -12.34
N ARG A 78 5.11 -5.62 -13.51
CA ARG A 78 4.43 -5.93 -14.78
C ARG A 78 4.51 -7.41 -15.15
N LEU A 79 5.00 -8.25 -14.24
CA LEU A 79 5.14 -9.69 -14.47
C LEU A 79 4.06 -10.45 -13.70
N PRO A 80 3.64 -11.64 -14.20
CA PRO A 80 2.77 -12.55 -13.45
C PRO A 80 3.57 -13.24 -12.34
N TRP A 81 3.01 -13.26 -11.14
CA TRP A 81 3.60 -13.90 -9.96
C TRP A 81 2.84 -15.18 -9.64
N HIS A 82 3.55 -16.16 -9.09
CA HIS A 82 2.93 -17.40 -8.62
C HIS A 82 2.25 -17.18 -7.27
N ALA A 83 0.98 -17.60 -7.14
CA ALA A 83 0.16 -17.38 -5.95
C ALA A 83 -0.11 -18.68 -5.19
N VAL A 84 0.01 -18.62 -3.87
CA VAL A 84 -0.31 -19.69 -2.93
C VAL A 84 -1.26 -19.12 -1.86
N PRO A 85 -2.55 -19.51 -1.86
CA PRO A 85 -3.48 -19.18 -0.79
C PRO A 85 -3.00 -19.69 0.57
N LEU A 86 -3.25 -18.92 1.63
CA LEU A 86 -2.95 -19.26 3.01
C LEU A 86 -4.22 -19.14 3.83
N VAL A 87 -4.59 -20.19 4.57
CA VAL A 87 -5.76 -20.15 5.48
C VAL A 87 -5.30 -20.60 6.85
N GLU A 88 -5.63 -19.79 7.86
CA GLU A 88 -5.40 -20.07 9.27
C GLU A 88 -6.72 -19.88 10.05
N ASP A 89 -6.74 -20.27 11.32
CA ASP A 89 -7.97 -20.26 12.13
C ASP A 89 -8.66 -18.87 12.22
N ALA A 90 -7.85 -17.81 12.17
CA ALA A 90 -8.28 -16.41 12.36
C ALA A 90 -7.74 -15.46 11.27
N SER A 91 -7.27 -15.99 10.13
CA SER A 91 -6.79 -15.14 9.04
C SER A 91 -6.87 -15.85 7.68
N VAL A 92 -6.95 -15.05 6.62
CA VAL A 92 -6.76 -15.50 5.24
C VAL A 92 -5.66 -14.69 4.60
N GLY A 93 -4.89 -15.33 3.74
CA GLY A 93 -3.73 -14.71 3.14
C GLY A 93 -3.42 -15.22 1.75
N LEU A 94 -2.48 -14.52 1.11
CA LEU A 94 -1.96 -14.86 -0.20
C LEU A 94 -0.46 -14.66 -0.19
N ARG A 95 0.29 -15.73 -0.44
CA ARG A 95 1.72 -15.65 -0.70
C ARG A 95 1.95 -15.60 -2.21
N LEU A 96 2.65 -14.56 -2.65
CA LEU A 96 3.03 -14.34 -4.03
C LEU A 96 4.55 -14.47 -4.16
N VAL A 97 5.01 -15.16 -5.20
CA VAL A 97 6.43 -15.32 -5.53
C VAL A 97 6.66 -14.77 -6.93
N SER A 98 7.54 -13.77 -7.03
CA SER A 98 7.88 -13.14 -8.30
C SER A 98 8.75 -14.08 -9.16
N PRO A 99 8.71 -13.94 -10.49
CA PRO A 99 9.63 -14.67 -11.35
C PRO A 99 11.06 -14.13 -11.24
N GLY A 100 12.03 -14.95 -11.64
CA GLY A 100 13.43 -14.56 -11.82
C GLY A 100 14.37 -15.01 -10.69
N PRO A 101 15.70 -14.82 -10.88
CA PRO A 101 16.73 -15.33 -9.98
C PRO A 101 16.78 -14.60 -8.63
N GLN A 102 16.18 -13.42 -8.53
CA GLN A 102 16.02 -12.65 -7.29
C GLN A 102 14.53 -12.60 -6.89
N ALA A 103 13.88 -13.77 -6.88
CA ALA A 103 12.46 -13.89 -6.63
C ALA A 103 12.06 -13.23 -5.29
N VAL A 104 11.20 -12.23 -5.38
CA VAL A 104 10.60 -11.56 -4.24
C VAL A 104 9.44 -12.42 -3.73
N VAL A 105 9.36 -12.58 -2.42
CA VAL A 105 8.23 -13.20 -1.75
C VAL A 105 7.44 -12.12 -1.04
N ALA A 106 6.15 -12.01 -1.37
CA ALA A 106 5.21 -11.09 -0.77
C ALA A 106 4.08 -11.89 -0.11
N THR A 107 3.84 -11.69 1.17
CA THR A 107 2.79 -12.38 1.92
C THR A 107 1.79 -11.36 2.43
N TYR A 108 0.59 -11.39 1.87
CA TYR A 108 -0.54 -10.61 2.32
C TYR A 108 -1.36 -11.43 3.31
N VAL A 109 -1.73 -10.84 4.45
CA VAL A 109 -2.60 -11.48 5.44
C VAL A 109 -3.67 -10.49 5.88
N LEU A 110 -4.94 -10.88 5.70
CA LEU A 110 -6.10 -10.18 6.23
C LEU A 110 -6.53 -10.86 7.52
N ASP A 111 -6.47 -10.12 8.62
CA ASP A 111 -6.89 -10.58 9.95
C ASP A 111 -8.38 -10.29 10.23
N GLU A 112 -8.89 -10.86 11.32
CA GLU A 112 -10.25 -10.59 11.81
C GLU A 112 -10.45 -9.13 12.26
N ALA A 113 -9.38 -8.44 12.68
CA ALA A 113 -9.45 -7.06 13.15
C ALA A 113 -9.49 -6.02 12.00
N SER A 114 -9.73 -6.46 10.76
CA SER A 114 -9.73 -5.61 9.55
C SER A 114 -8.39 -4.91 9.30
N GLY A 115 -7.30 -5.58 9.70
CA GLY A 115 -5.93 -5.27 9.33
C GLY A 115 -5.47 -6.10 8.14
N LEU A 116 -4.93 -5.44 7.12
CA LEU A 116 -4.17 -6.07 6.05
C LEU A 116 -2.68 -5.87 6.35
N SER A 117 -1.94 -6.93 6.60
CA SER A 117 -0.49 -6.89 6.68
C SER A 117 0.14 -7.42 5.40
N LEU A 118 1.27 -6.83 5.03
CA LEU A 118 2.13 -7.25 3.95
C LEU A 118 3.54 -7.42 4.52
N HIS A 119 4.08 -8.63 4.38
CA HIS A 119 5.50 -8.89 4.56
C HIS A 119 6.14 -9.16 3.20
N CYS A 120 7.16 -8.39 2.85
CA CYS A 120 7.89 -8.54 1.59
C CYS A 120 9.36 -8.77 1.87
N GLN A 121 9.96 -9.72 1.16
CA GLN A 121 11.40 -9.98 1.23
C GLN A 121 11.94 -10.37 -0.13
N ALA A 122 13.16 -9.93 -0.42
CA ALA A 122 13.97 -10.40 -1.54
C ALA A 122 15.14 -11.23 -0.99
N PRO A 123 15.83 -12.02 -1.81
CA PRO A 123 17.01 -12.75 -1.37
C PRO A 123 18.09 -11.78 -0.88
N ALA A 124 18.78 -12.11 0.22
CA ALA A 124 19.76 -11.22 0.87
C ALA A 124 20.91 -10.74 -0.06
N ALA A 125 21.17 -11.46 -1.15
CA ALA A 125 22.17 -11.10 -2.15
C ALA A 125 21.68 -10.03 -3.16
N ALA A 126 20.41 -9.62 -3.13
CA ALA A 126 19.88 -8.60 -4.02
C ALA A 126 20.24 -7.19 -3.50
N PRO A 127 21.05 -6.39 -4.23
CA PRO A 127 21.39 -5.03 -3.84
C PRO A 127 20.24 -4.07 -4.23
N ALA A 128 19.05 -4.29 -3.67
CA ALA A 128 17.84 -3.61 -4.10
C ALA A 128 16.99 -3.09 -2.93
N THR A 129 16.06 -2.20 -3.23
CA THR A 129 14.97 -1.80 -2.34
C THR A 129 13.66 -2.34 -2.88
N LEU A 130 12.77 -2.70 -1.96
CA LEU A 130 11.41 -3.16 -2.28
C LEU A 130 10.45 -2.01 -2.07
N CYS A 131 9.58 -1.75 -3.04
CA CYS A 131 8.61 -0.67 -2.94
C CYS A 131 7.22 -1.17 -3.30
N LEU A 132 6.24 -0.99 -2.41
CA LEU A 132 4.84 -1.21 -2.75
C LEU A 132 4.24 0.12 -3.19
N ARG A 133 3.88 0.27 -4.46
CA ARG A 133 3.14 1.43 -4.93
C ARG A 133 1.64 1.16 -4.86
N THR A 134 0.94 1.95 -4.05
CA THR A 134 -0.53 1.94 -3.95
C THR A 134 -1.06 3.37 -4.00
N VAL A 135 -2.24 3.55 -4.57
CA VAL A 135 -2.93 4.85 -4.62
C VAL A 135 -4.22 4.74 -3.82
N PHE A 136 -4.38 5.59 -2.80
CA PHE A 136 -5.52 5.57 -1.90
C PHE A 136 -6.48 6.74 -2.13
N ASN A 137 -7.77 6.47 -2.02
CA ASN A 137 -8.81 7.48 -1.91
C ASN A 137 -9.86 6.98 -0.91
N MET A 138 -9.92 7.61 0.27
CA MET A 138 -10.80 7.14 1.35
C MET A 138 -12.28 7.47 1.12
N ALA A 139 -12.62 8.44 0.26
CA ALA A 139 -13.99 8.63 -0.20
C ALA A 139 -14.43 7.50 -1.16
N GLY A 140 -13.46 6.91 -1.88
CA GLY A 140 -13.61 5.83 -2.85
C GLY A 140 -13.74 6.30 -4.29
N GLU A 141 -14.11 7.56 -4.50
CA GLU A 141 -14.19 8.23 -5.79
C GLU A 141 -13.96 9.73 -5.63
N GLY A 142 -13.94 10.47 -6.75
CA GLY A 142 -13.74 11.91 -6.76
C GLY A 142 -12.29 12.35 -6.46
N ASP A 143 -12.14 13.62 -6.12
CA ASP A 143 -10.87 14.17 -5.67
C ASP A 143 -10.56 13.81 -4.21
N VAL A 144 -9.32 14.07 -3.79
CA VAL A 144 -8.85 13.77 -2.43
C VAL A 144 -8.46 15.00 -1.62
N PHE A 145 -8.69 16.21 -2.15
CA PHE A 145 -8.11 17.43 -1.60
C PHE A 145 -8.51 17.71 -0.16
N GLY A 146 -9.75 17.38 0.21
CA GLY A 146 -10.29 17.54 1.56
C GLY A 146 -9.90 16.44 2.56
N GLN A 147 -9.27 15.35 2.12
CA GLN A 147 -8.84 14.28 3.02
C GLN A 147 -7.65 14.74 3.85
N LEU A 148 -7.63 14.37 5.13
CA LEU A 148 -6.62 14.81 6.09
C LEU A 148 -5.49 13.78 6.16
N LEU A 149 -4.28 14.24 5.88
CA LEU A 149 -3.04 13.48 5.97
C LEU A 149 -2.33 13.79 7.30
N THR A 150 -1.81 12.75 7.94
CA THR A 150 -0.83 12.85 9.03
C THR A 150 0.32 11.91 8.73
N VAL A 151 1.56 12.35 8.92
CA VAL A 151 2.78 11.56 8.66
C VAL A 151 3.67 11.63 9.88
N GLY A 152 3.96 10.47 10.48
CA GLY A 152 4.82 10.34 11.66
C GLY A 152 6.31 10.45 11.35
N ALA A 153 6.73 11.48 10.62
CA ALA A 153 8.12 11.69 10.21
C ALA A 153 8.51 13.17 10.32
N ALA A 154 9.63 13.44 11.00
CA ALA A 154 10.13 14.80 11.21
C ALA A 154 11.08 15.28 10.09
N ARG A 155 11.42 14.41 9.13
CA ARG A 155 12.42 14.63 8.09
C ARG A 155 11.85 14.30 6.72
N ILE A 156 12.23 15.07 5.71
CA ILE A 156 11.77 14.87 4.33
C ILE A 156 12.86 15.25 3.32
N VAL A 157 12.83 14.59 2.16
CA VAL A 157 13.49 15.03 0.94
C VAL A 157 12.40 15.36 -0.09
N PRO A 158 12.09 16.64 -0.34
CA PRO A 158 11.18 17.01 -1.44
C PRO A 158 11.79 16.64 -2.80
N ALA A 159 10.94 16.41 -3.80
CA ALA A 159 11.41 16.09 -5.14
C ALA A 159 12.28 17.23 -5.71
N GLY A 160 13.53 16.91 -6.06
CA GLY A 160 14.50 17.88 -6.61
C GLY A 160 15.17 18.79 -5.56
N GLU A 161 14.91 18.58 -4.27
CA GLU A 161 15.47 19.38 -3.18
C GLU A 161 16.31 18.54 -2.21
N HIS A 162 16.97 19.21 -1.27
CA HIS A 162 17.79 18.57 -0.24
C HIS A 162 16.94 18.10 0.94
N GLU A 163 17.50 17.19 1.73
CA GLU A 163 16.90 16.75 2.99
C GLU A 163 16.75 17.93 3.96
N GLN A 164 15.59 18.04 4.60
CA GLN A 164 15.26 19.07 5.58
C GLN A 164 14.35 18.55 6.70
N ASP A 165 14.29 19.29 7.80
CA ASP A 165 13.26 19.10 8.83
C ASP A 165 11.90 19.57 8.31
N VAL A 166 10.83 18.89 8.71
CA VAL A 166 9.48 19.30 8.30
C VAL A 166 9.00 20.52 9.10
N ALA A 167 9.48 20.69 10.34
CA ALA A 167 9.02 21.71 11.26
C ALA A 167 9.16 23.13 10.67
N GLY A 168 8.05 23.88 10.66
CA GLY A 168 8.02 25.24 10.11
C GLY A 168 8.02 25.30 8.57
N THR A 169 7.91 24.16 7.88
CA THR A 169 7.82 24.10 6.42
C THR A 169 6.41 23.70 5.96
N ARG A 170 6.12 23.84 4.66
CA ARG A 170 4.86 23.35 4.08
C ARG A 170 4.72 21.82 4.15
N TRP A 171 5.82 21.11 4.39
CA TRP A 171 5.87 19.65 4.52
C TRP A 171 5.60 19.16 5.95
N ASP A 172 5.25 20.05 6.89
CA ASP A 172 4.87 19.67 8.25
C ASP A 172 3.48 19.02 8.27
N PHE A 173 3.44 17.70 8.22
CA PHE A 173 2.23 16.88 8.37
C PHE A 173 2.27 16.06 9.68
N LEU A 174 2.99 16.51 10.71
CA LEU A 174 3.00 15.83 12.02
C LEU A 174 1.62 15.90 12.71
N ALA A 175 0.80 16.88 12.33
CA ALA A 175 -0.61 17.00 12.68
C ALA A 175 -1.50 16.89 11.43
N PRO A 176 -2.80 16.56 11.58
CA PRO A 176 -3.72 16.41 10.45
C PRO A 176 -3.83 17.69 9.61
N ARG A 177 -3.51 17.59 8.32
CA ARG A 177 -3.66 18.68 7.34
C ARG A 177 -4.28 18.18 6.03
N PRO A 178 -5.05 19.00 5.33
CA PRO A 178 -5.64 18.61 4.05
C PRO A 178 -4.60 18.24 2.99
N LEU A 179 -4.92 17.26 2.15
CA LEU A 179 -4.10 16.89 1.00
C LEU A 179 -3.96 18.03 -0.03
N ALA A 180 -4.91 18.97 -0.08
CA ALA A 180 -4.80 20.21 -0.86
C ALA A 180 -3.54 21.03 -0.55
N GLU A 181 -2.98 20.88 0.65
CA GLU A 181 -1.80 21.61 1.09
C GLU A 181 -0.48 20.87 0.78
N LEU A 182 -0.55 19.64 0.26
CA LEU A 182 0.63 18.86 -0.08
C LEU A 182 1.37 19.54 -1.26
N PRO A 183 2.62 20.02 -1.09
CA PRO A 183 3.26 20.85 -2.11
C PRO A 183 3.63 20.10 -3.40
N GLY A 184 3.68 18.77 -3.35
CA GLY A 184 4.08 17.92 -4.46
C GLY A 184 4.55 16.56 -3.97
N GLN A 185 5.48 15.95 -4.71
CA GLN A 185 6.09 14.67 -4.34
C GLN A 185 7.22 14.88 -3.32
N GLY A 186 7.27 14.01 -2.31
CA GLY A 186 8.29 14.06 -1.28
C GLY A 186 8.54 12.69 -0.65
N ARG A 187 9.74 12.50 -0.12
CA ARG A 187 10.16 11.29 0.57
C ARG A 187 10.39 11.57 2.05
N TYR A 188 9.45 11.15 2.89
CA TYR A 188 9.57 11.23 4.34
C TYR A 188 10.48 10.14 4.86
N LEU A 189 11.37 10.47 5.80
CA LEU A 189 12.45 9.58 6.24
C LEU A 189 12.21 9.08 7.66
N GLN A 190 12.58 7.82 7.91
CA GLN A 190 12.58 7.27 9.26
C GLN A 190 13.63 8.01 10.11
N GLY A 191 13.21 8.50 11.28
CA GLY A 191 14.12 9.15 12.22
C GLY A 191 15.07 8.13 12.86
N LYS A 192 16.34 8.51 13.09
CA LYS A 192 17.34 7.65 13.75
C LYS A 192 16.91 7.17 15.15
N ASP A 193 16.08 7.95 15.83
CA ASP A 193 15.56 7.66 17.18
C ASP A 193 14.13 7.08 17.19
N GLN A 194 13.50 6.91 16.03
CA GLN A 194 12.14 6.35 15.92
C GLN A 194 12.17 4.82 15.96
N ARG A 195 12.05 4.26 17.17
CA ARG A 195 11.93 2.80 17.37
C ARG A 195 10.67 2.18 16.77
N ALA A 196 9.61 2.98 16.58
CA ALA A 196 8.30 2.50 16.15
C ALA A 196 8.10 2.43 14.61
N GLY A 197 9.14 2.74 13.82
CA GLY A 197 9.03 2.82 12.36
C GLY A 197 8.28 4.06 11.88
N LEU A 198 8.00 4.11 10.57
CA LEU A 198 7.23 5.17 9.94
C LEU A 198 5.73 4.90 10.04
N SER A 199 4.95 5.97 10.14
CA SER A 199 3.48 5.88 10.15
C SER A 199 2.85 6.96 9.29
N LEU A 200 1.65 6.67 8.79
CA LEU A 200 0.81 7.59 8.04
C LEU A 200 -0.65 7.36 8.42
N GLN A 201 -1.44 8.42 8.51
CA GLN A 201 -2.90 8.35 8.60
C GLN A 201 -3.52 9.16 7.46
N LEU A 202 -4.57 8.60 6.87
CA LEU A 202 -5.39 9.27 5.87
C LEU A 202 -6.86 9.15 6.28
N LEU A 203 -7.47 10.27 6.64
CA LEU A 203 -8.86 10.37 7.05
C LEU A 203 -9.65 11.09 5.97
N ASP A 204 -10.78 10.52 5.55
CA ASP A 204 -11.81 11.27 4.83
C ASP A 204 -12.87 11.76 5.84
N PRO A 205 -12.95 13.09 6.13
CA PRO A 205 -13.91 13.62 7.10
C PRO A 205 -15.37 13.39 6.70
N ALA A 206 -15.67 13.25 5.40
CA ALA A 206 -17.04 13.08 4.92
C ALA A 206 -17.57 11.68 5.24
N SER A 207 -16.86 10.63 4.81
CA SER A 207 -17.25 9.24 5.11
C SER A 207 -16.92 8.81 6.54
N GLY A 208 -15.87 9.40 7.13
CA GLY A 208 -15.28 8.96 8.40
C GLY A 208 -14.29 7.80 8.24
N ARG A 209 -14.02 7.33 7.01
CA ARG A 209 -13.04 6.25 6.78
C ARG A 209 -11.63 6.74 7.12
N LEU A 210 -10.93 5.94 7.92
CA LEU A 210 -9.55 6.16 8.31
C LEU A 210 -8.70 4.98 7.85
N LEU A 211 -7.64 5.28 7.11
CA LEU A 211 -6.51 4.39 6.89
C LEU A 211 -5.38 4.77 7.86
N ALA A 212 -4.85 3.79 8.59
CA ALA A 212 -3.61 3.89 9.33
C ALA A 212 -2.56 2.94 8.73
N VAL A 213 -1.43 3.49 8.32
CA VAL A 213 -0.26 2.76 7.82
C VAL A 213 0.83 2.76 8.88
N ALA A 214 1.40 1.60 9.15
CA ALA A 214 2.62 1.45 9.94
C ALA A 214 3.62 0.58 9.18
N THR A 215 4.90 0.95 9.18
CA THR A 215 5.93 0.23 8.43
C THR A 215 7.32 0.40 9.02
N ASP A 216 8.17 -0.61 8.85
CA ASP A 216 9.61 -0.55 9.12
C ASP A 216 10.43 0.00 7.93
N ALA A 217 9.76 0.52 6.89
CA ALA A 217 10.41 1.16 5.75
C ALA A 217 11.34 2.28 6.18
N ALA A 218 12.48 2.40 5.51
CA ALA A 218 13.42 3.50 5.73
C ALA A 218 12.84 4.86 5.29
N SER A 219 11.88 4.84 4.35
CA SER A 219 11.19 6.05 3.89
C SER A 219 9.80 5.77 3.32
N LEU A 220 8.94 6.78 3.32
CA LEU A 220 7.66 6.82 2.63
C LEU A 220 7.72 7.86 1.51
N ARG A 221 7.57 7.43 0.25
CA ARG A 221 7.37 8.33 -0.88
C ARG A 221 5.89 8.64 -1.03
N LEU A 222 5.54 9.91 -0.96
CA LEU A 222 4.17 10.41 -1.02
C LEU A 222 4.02 11.43 -2.15
N GLY A 223 2.83 11.51 -2.72
CA GLY A 223 2.44 12.53 -3.68
C GLY A 223 1.00 12.33 -4.14
N LEU A 224 0.40 13.36 -4.73
CA LEU A 224 -0.90 13.19 -5.39
C LEU A 224 -0.74 12.45 -6.71
N GLY A 225 -1.74 11.65 -7.07
CA GLY A 225 -1.88 11.11 -8.42
C GLY A 225 -2.09 12.23 -9.45
N ASP A 226 -1.92 11.89 -10.73
CA ASP A 226 -2.30 12.74 -11.84
C ASP A 226 -3.28 11.96 -12.74
N PRO A 227 -4.60 12.31 -12.76
CA PRO A 227 -5.24 13.40 -12.01
C PRO A 227 -5.26 13.15 -10.48
N ALA A 228 -5.44 14.21 -9.69
CA ALA A 228 -5.41 14.24 -8.21
C ALA A 228 -6.62 13.56 -7.54
N THR A 229 -6.85 12.30 -7.91
CA THR A 229 -7.95 11.43 -7.48
C THR A 229 -7.53 10.45 -6.39
N GLY A 230 -6.27 10.52 -5.95
CA GLY A 230 -5.70 9.64 -4.94
C GLY A 230 -4.36 10.12 -4.39
N LEU A 231 -4.03 9.66 -3.18
CA LEU A 231 -2.71 9.77 -2.59
C LEU A 231 -1.88 8.56 -3.01
N CYS A 232 -0.84 8.79 -3.81
CA CYS A 232 0.20 7.80 -4.06
C CYS A 232 1.03 7.62 -2.79
N CYS A 233 1.12 6.37 -2.31
CA CYS A 233 1.93 5.99 -1.16
C CYS A 233 2.85 4.84 -1.57
N GLU A 234 4.15 5.03 -1.34
CA GLU A 234 5.18 4.07 -1.69
C GLU A 234 6.21 3.93 -0.55
N PRO A 235 5.98 3.01 0.40
CA PRO A 235 6.99 2.62 1.38
C PRO A 235 8.19 1.98 0.70
N VAL A 236 9.40 2.40 1.11
CA VAL A 236 10.67 1.90 0.58
C VAL A 236 11.34 1.03 1.63
N LEU A 237 11.21 -0.28 1.46
CA LEU A 237 11.73 -1.33 2.32
C LEU A 237 13.15 -1.73 1.90
N ALA A 238 13.93 -2.26 2.84
CA ALA A 238 15.19 -2.93 2.54
C ALA A 238 14.93 -4.26 1.79
N ALA A 239 15.84 -4.68 0.90
CA ALA A 239 15.71 -5.98 0.23
C ALA A 239 15.67 -7.17 1.20
N ALA A 240 16.40 -7.09 2.31
CA ALA A 240 16.47 -8.15 3.31
C ALA A 240 15.10 -8.48 3.94
N GLY A 241 14.12 -7.59 3.78
CA GLY A 241 12.76 -7.77 4.25
C GLY A 241 12.22 -6.51 4.88
N GLY A 242 10.90 -6.41 4.88
CA GLY A 242 10.19 -5.35 5.59
C GLY A 242 8.69 -5.65 5.68
N SER A 243 8.02 -4.86 6.50
CA SER A 243 6.60 -5.01 6.83
C SER A 243 5.84 -3.72 6.61
N ILE A 244 4.64 -3.85 6.07
CA ILE A 244 3.65 -2.78 5.93
C ILE A 244 2.36 -3.29 6.53
N SER A 245 1.78 -2.54 7.46
CA SER A 245 0.47 -2.82 8.04
C SER A 245 -0.49 -1.72 7.65
N LEU A 246 -1.61 -2.09 7.05
CA LEU A 246 -2.72 -1.21 6.71
C LEU A 246 -3.89 -1.57 7.63
N ARG A 247 -4.35 -0.62 8.44
CA ARG A 247 -5.55 -0.79 9.27
C ARG A 247 -6.61 0.19 8.86
N PHE A 248 -7.83 -0.32 8.75
CA PHE A 248 -8.97 0.47 8.34
C PHE A 248 -9.99 0.55 9.47
N SER A 249 -10.60 1.71 9.63
CA SER A 249 -11.68 1.94 10.58
C SER A 249 -12.60 3.04 10.08
N ALA A 250 -13.76 3.19 10.72
CA ALA A 250 -14.66 4.32 10.53
C ALA A 250 -14.77 5.09 11.85
N GLN A 251 -14.51 6.40 11.80
CA GLN A 251 -14.72 7.30 12.92
C GLN A 251 -16.15 7.89 12.87
N GLY A 252 -16.78 7.96 14.05
CA GLY A 252 -18.15 8.47 14.25
C GLY A 252 -18.28 9.96 14.02
#